data_AF-A0AAT9SQ74-F1
#
_entry.id   AF-A0AAT9SQ74-F1
#
_cell.length_a   1.000
_cell.length_b   1.000
_cell.length_c   1.000
_cell.angle_alpha   90.00
_cell.angle_beta   90.00
_cell.angle_gamma   90.00
#
_symmetry.space_group_name_H-M   'P 1'
#
loop_
_entity.id
_entity.type
_entity.pdbx_description
1 polymer ?
#
loop_
_entity_poly.entity_id
_entity_poly.type
_entity_poly.pdbx_seq_one_letter_code
_entity_poly.pdbx_strand_id
1 'polypeptide(L)'
;MGLIDYRALLIDCDEVLVDRDSGVWAALQPLLENGLNTPDKESILTEFNDVVRTLYPRFDELGFSGLLCFAHRQLAERLAIKTSWEEGMTFARSVPNWTLFEDAPGAMLYLRKFYRLLVYADRDLQDRGILCERLGLEPDSLLSRATHPLDDTQWLAEIDLDTRDTLLVSRPPASAPGLGGLCLIRRRREQHRQPCTADICISSMADLVAQHQLSLRR
;
A
#
# COMPACT_ATOMS: atom_id res chain seq x y z
N MET A 1 -5.47 -11.72 -21.70
CA MET A 1 -4.50 -12.49 -20.92
C MET A 1 -5.18 -13.01 -19.67
N GLY A 2 -4.92 -14.26 -19.31
CA GLY A 2 -5.30 -14.84 -18.03
C GLY A 2 -4.25 -14.58 -16.96
N LEU A 3 -4.59 -14.85 -15.71
CA LEU A 3 -3.71 -14.64 -14.57
C LEU A 3 -2.38 -15.42 -14.69
N ILE A 4 -2.39 -16.57 -15.37
CA ILE A 4 -1.21 -17.42 -15.62
C ILE A 4 -0.30 -16.92 -16.75
N ASP A 5 -0.69 -15.87 -17.49
CA ASP A 5 0.14 -15.30 -18.56
C ASP A 5 1.18 -14.31 -18.02
N TYR A 6 0.99 -13.80 -16.81
CA TYR A 6 1.91 -12.84 -16.19
C TYR A 6 3.11 -13.54 -15.56
N ARG A 7 4.30 -12.92 -15.65
CA ARG A 7 5.55 -13.39 -15.02
C ARG A 7 5.83 -12.72 -13.68
N ALA A 8 5.32 -11.50 -13.48
CA ALA A 8 5.52 -10.75 -12.24
C ALA A 8 4.23 -10.11 -11.71
N LEU A 9 4.19 -9.97 -10.40
CA LEU A 9 3.19 -9.16 -9.70
C LEU A 9 3.89 -7.94 -9.12
N LEU A 10 3.45 -6.74 -9.51
CA LEU A 10 3.80 -5.51 -8.81
C LEU A 10 2.67 -5.18 -7.85
N ILE A 11 2.93 -5.19 -6.55
CA ILE A 11 1.90 -5.17 -5.51
C ILE A 11 2.06 -3.92 -4.65
N ASP A 12 0.99 -3.13 -4.53
CA ASP A 12 0.93 -2.05 -3.55
C ASP A 12 1.10 -2.59 -2.14
N CYS A 13 1.81 -1.87 -1.28
CA CYS A 13 1.94 -2.28 0.11
C CYS A 13 0.75 -1.84 0.96
N ASP A 14 0.56 -0.52 1.11
CA ASP A 14 -0.45 0.03 1.99
C ASP A 14 -1.86 -0.15 1.42
N GLU A 15 -2.79 -0.58 2.27
CA GLU A 15 -4.19 -0.89 1.94
C GLU A 15 -4.40 -2.11 1.01
N VAL A 16 -3.32 -2.76 0.59
CA VAL A 16 -3.33 -4.03 -0.17
C VAL A 16 -2.74 -5.18 0.66
N LEU A 17 -1.54 -5.01 1.21
CA LEU A 17 -0.88 -5.97 2.10
C LEU A 17 -0.97 -5.55 3.57
N VAL A 18 -0.77 -4.26 3.84
CA VAL A 18 -0.82 -3.65 5.19
C VAL A 18 -2.19 -3.01 5.40
N ASP A 19 -2.82 -3.28 6.55
CA ASP A 19 -4.03 -2.55 7.00
C ASP A 19 -3.63 -1.18 7.56
N ARG A 20 -3.22 -0.31 6.63
CA ARG A 20 -2.71 1.03 6.91
C ARG A 20 -3.77 1.91 7.56
N ASP A 21 -5.03 1.80 7.17
CA ASP A 21 -6.10 2.61 7.74
C ASP A 21 -6.41 2.27 9.20
N SER A 22 -6.43 0.98 9.56
CA SER A 22 -6.53 0.60 10.96
C SER A 22 -5.29 1.00 11.76
N GLY A 23 -4.09 0.87 11.17
CA GLY A 23 -2.84 1.30 11.79
C GLY A 23 -2.78 2.81 12.06
N VAL A 24 -3.10 3.63 11.06
CA VAL A 24 -3.20 5.10 11.18
C VAL A 24 -4.26 5.48 12.22
N TRP A 25 -5.46 4.89 12.16
CA TRP A 25 -6.52 5.18 13.11
C TRP A 25 -6.11 4.89 14.57
N ALA A 26 -5.48 3.74 14.80
CA ALA A 26 -4.97 3.38 16.14
C ALA A 26 -3.87 4.34 16.60
N ALA A 27 -2.94 4.70 15.72
CA ALA A 27 -1.84 5.61 16.03
C ALA A 27 -2.28 7.06 16.24
N LEU A 28 -3.43 7.47 15.68
CA LEU A 28 -4.01 8.79 15.90
C LEU A 28 -4.81 8.92 17.20
N GLN A 29 -5.15 7.82 17.89
CA GLN A 29 -5.98 7.90 19.11
C GLN A 29 -5.46 8.90 20.15
N PRO A 30 -4.15 8.95 20.49
CA PRO A 30 -3.65 9.92 21.46
C PRO A 30 -3.89 11.39 21.05
N LEU A 31 -3.85 11.70 19.75
CA LEU A 31 -4.17 13.03 19.25
C LEU A 31 -5.67 13.33 19.40
N LEU A 32 -6.50 12.36 19.02
CA LEU A 32 -7.96 12.53 18.95
C LEU A 32 -8.62 12.56 20.33
N GLU A 33 -8.02 11.95 21.35
CA GLU A 33 -8.45 12.04 22.76
C GLU A 33 -8.40 13.47 23.31
N ASN A 34 -7.54 14.32 22.75
CA ASN A 34 -7.43 15.73 23.13
C ASN A 34 -8.47 16.64 22.45
N GLY A 35 -9.29 16.09 21.55
CA GLY A 35 -10.33 16.81 20.83
C GLY A 35 -11.69 16.81 21.56
N LEU A 36 -12.42 17.93 21.50
CA LEU A 36 -13.76 18.04 22.09
C LEU A 36 -14.88 17.47 21.20
N ASN A 37 -14.66 17.41 19.89
CA ASN A 37 -15.61 16.93 18.88
C ASN A 37 -14.87 16.21 17.75
N THR A 38 -14.41 14.99 18.04
CA THR A 38 -13.65 14.19 17.06
C THR A 38 -14.59 13.67 15.96
N PRO A 39 -14.31 13.97 14.67
CA PRO A 39 -15.01 13.37 13.54
C PRO A 39 -14.97 11.83 13.57
N ASP A 40 -15.85 11.19 12.81
CA ASP A 40 -15.81 9.74 12.65
C ASP A 40 -14.53 9.27 11.95
N LYS A 41 -14.23 7.97 12.07
CA LYS A 41 -13.01 7.34 11.53
C LYS A 41 -12.79 7.62 10.04
N GLU A 42 -13.85 7.53 9.22
CA GLU A 42 -13.71 7.71 7.77
C GLU A 42 -13.40 9.15 7.40
N SER A 43 -14.02 10.10 8.12
CA SER A 43 -13.70 11.53 7.99
C SER A 43 -12.24 11.82 8.34
N ILE A 44 -11.73 11.29 9.46
CA ILE A 44 -10.33 11.46 9.86
C ILE A 44 -9.36 10.86 8.83
N LEU A 45 -9.62 9.64 8.35
CA LEU A 45 -8.77 8.99 7.37
C LEU A 45 -8.78 9.74 6.03
N THR A 46 -9.91 10.31 5.63
CA THR A 46 -10.03 11.15 4.43
C THR A 46 -9.17 12.41 4.57
N GLU A 47 -9.31 13.14 5.67
CA GLU A 47 -8.48 14.33 5.95
C GLU A 47 -6.99 13.98 6.01
N PHE A 48 -6.63 12.87 6.65
CA PHE A 48 -5.25 12.40 6.70
C PHE A 48 -4.67 12.11 5.31
N ASN A 49 -5.45 11.44 4.45
CA ASN A 49 -5.05 11.15 3.07
C ASN A 49 -4.85 12.44 2.26
N ASP A 50 -5.73 13.42 2.44
CA ASP A 50 -5.61 14.71 1.78
C ASP A 50 -4.37 15.47 2.24
N VAL A 51 -4.08 15.48 3.54
CA VAL A 51 -2.85 16.06 4.10
C VAL A 51 -1.60 15.37 3.52
N VAL A 52 -1.54 14.04 3.56
CA VAL A 52 -0.42 13.26 2.98
C VAL A 52 -0.21 13.61 1.51
N ARG A 53 -1.29 13.70 0.72
CA ARG A 53 -1.21 14.09 -0.69
C ARG A 53 -0.63 15.49 -0.88
N THR A 54 -0.97 16.45 -0.02
CA THR A 54 -0.41 17.82 -0.11
C THR A 54 1.07 17.89 0.28
N LEU A 55 1.55 16.95 1.10
CA LEU A 55 2.95 16.87 1.53
C LEU A 55 3.82 16.04 0.59
N TYR A 56 3.23 15.15 -0.21
CA TYR A 56 3.96 14.23 -1.09
C TYR A 56 4.95 14.90 -2.06
N PRO A 57 4.71 16.11 -2.62
CA PRO A 57 5.72 16.81 -3.42
C PRO A 57 7.05 17.10 -2.69
N ARG A 58 7.08 17.00 -1.35
CA ARG A 58 8.28 17.15 -0.51
C ARG A 58 8.82 15.82 -0.01
N PHE A 59 8.38 14.69 -0.58
CA PHE A 59 8.80 13.36 -0.13
C PHE A 59 10.33 13.19 -0.14
N ASP A 60 11.01 13.67 -1.19
CA ASP A 60 12.47 13.57 -1.31
C ASP A 60 13.22 14.38 -0.23
N GLU A 61 12.62 15.46 0.28
CA GLU A 61 13.17 16.28 1.36
C GLU A 61 12.91 15.64 2.74
N LEU A 62 11.69 15.12 2.94
CA LEU A 62 11.20 14.72 4.25
C LEU A 62 11.48 13.25 4.58
N GLY A 63 11.57 12.39 3.57
CA GLY A 63 11.46 10.94 3.73
C GLY A 63 10.10 10.51 4.26
N PHE A 64 9.94 9.22 4.53
CA PHE A 64 8.64 8.67 4.92
C PHE A 64 8.24 9.08 6.34
N SER A 65 9.12 8.88 7.34
CA SER A 65 8.82 9.33 8.71
C SER A 65 8.60 10.83 8.81
N GLY A 66 9.40 11.64 8.10
CA GLY A 66 9.24 13.08 8.10
C GLY A 66 7.88 13.49 7.53
N LEU A 67 7.49 12.91 6.40
CA LEU A 67 6.18 13.14 5.79
C LEU A 67 5.04 12.80 6.77
N LEU A 68 5.10 11.65 7.45
CA LEU A 68 4.08 11.25 8.43
C LEU A 68 4.04 12.15 9.66
N CYS A 69 5.20 12.60 10.15
CA CYS A 69 5.27 13.54 11.28
C CYS A 69 4.63 14.89 10.92
N PHE A 70 4.93 15.44 9.73
CA PHE A 70 4.28 16.65 9.24
C PHE A 70 2.79 16.44 8.96
N ALA A 71 2.39 15.27 8.48
CA ALA A 71 0.99 14.95 8.23
C ALA A 71 0.18 14.92 9.54
N HIS A 72 0.74 14.31 10.59
CA HIS A 72 0.15 14.31 11.93
C HIS A 72 -0.08 15.75 12.44
N ARG A 73 0.93 16.60 12.31
CA ARG A 73 0.83 18.00 12.73
C ARG A 73 -0.21 18.79 11.94
N GLN A 74 -0.21 18.69 10.62
CA GLN A 74 -1.18 19.39 9.79
C GLN A 74 -2.61 18.91 10.04
N LEU A 75 -2.80 17.60 10.29
CA LEU A 75 -4.10 17.07 10.69
C LEU A 75 -4.54 17.67 12.04
N ALA A 76 -3.66 17.73 13.04
CA ALA A 76 -3.96 18.37 14.33
C ALA A 76 -4.36 19.84 14.16
N GLU A 77 -3.65 20.59 13.32
CA GLU A 77 -3.96 21.98 12.99
C GLU A 77 -5.36 22.12 12.36
N ARG A 78 -5.74 21.25 11.41
CA ARG A 78 -7.09 21.22 10.81
C ARG A 78 -8.19 20.92 11.83
N LEU A 79 -7.88 20.08 12.81
CA LEU A 79 -8.81 19.71 13.89
C LEU A 79 -8.80 20.71 15.05
N ALA A 80 -7.99 21.78 14.98
CA ALA A 80 -7.76 22.73 16.06
C ALA A 80 -7.28 22.09 17.38
N ILE A 81 -6.55 20.98 17.28
CA ILE A 81 -5.94 20.26 18.40
C ILE A 81 -4.47 20.67 18.52
N LYS A 82 -4.02 20.97 19.75
CA LYS A 82 -2.60 21.21 19.99
C LYS A 82 -1.85 19.89 19.98
N THR A 83 -0.72 19.85 19.28
CA THR A 83 0.19 18.71 19.31
C THR A 83 1.64 19.16 19.40
N SER A 84 2.46 18.32 20.01
CA SER A 84 3.90 18.46 20.13
C SER A 84 4.64 17.75 19.00
N TRP A 85 5.92 18.08 18.84
CA TRP A 85 6.79 17.37 17.90
C TRP A 85 6.99 15.89 18.30
N GLU A 86 7.01 15.60 19.60
CA GLU A 86 7.19 14.24 20.13
C GLU A 86 6.01 13.33 19.78
N GLU A 87 4.77 13.84 19.82
CA GLU A 87 3.59 13.10 19.37
C GLU A 87 3.65 12.81 17.87
N GLY A 88 4.03 13.78 17.04
CA GLY A 88 4.20 13.56 15.60
C GLY A 88 5.27 12.51 15.27
N MET A 89 6.38 12.51 16.01
CA MET A 89 7.43 11.49 15.90
C MET A 89 6.94 10.11 16.37
N THR A 90 6.16 10.06 17.45
CA THR A 90 5.55 8.83 17.96
C THR A 90 4.59 8.23 16.94
N PHE A 91 3.77 9.07 16.31
CA PHE A 91 2.89 8.66 15.21
C PHE A 91 3.69 8.07 14.03
N ALA A 92 4.73 8.77 13.56
CA ALA A 92 5.57 8.27 12.46
C ALA A 92 6.23 6.92 12.78
N ARG A 93 6.72 6.75 14.02
CA ARG A 93 7.33 5.49 14.50
C ARG A 93 6.33 4.35 14.70
N SER A 94 5.04 4.58 14.52
CA SER A 94 4.02 3.52 14.61
C SER A 94 3.98 2.60 13.39
N VAL A 95 4.54 3.02 12.25
CA VAL A 95 4.47 2.32 10.96
C VAL A 95 4.85 0.84 11.05
N PRO A 96 5.96 0.44 11.69
CA PRO A 96 6.34 -0.98 11.76
C PRO A 96 5.32 -1.86 12.48
N ASN A 97 4.50 -1.26 13.35
CA ASN A 97 3.48 -1.93 14.14
C ASN A 97 2.14 -2.04 13.42
N TRP A 98 1.98 -1.42 12.24
CA TRP A 98 0.75 -1.58 11.45
C TRP A 98 0.58 -3.04 11.04
N THR A 99 -0.63 -3.55 11.22
CA THR A 99 -0.97 -4.96 10.99
C THR A 99 -1.01 -5.27 9.50
N LEU A 100 -0.62 -6.49 9.12
CA LEU A 100 -0.91 -7.00 7.79
C LEU A 100 -2.36 -7.45 7.73
N PHE A 101 -2.97 -7.40 6.56
CA PHE A 101 -4.20 -8.15 6.35
C PHE A 101 -3.93 -9.65 6.54
N GLU A 102 -4.86 -10.35 7.19
CA GLU A 102 -4.69 -11.76 7.56
C GLU A 102 -4.40 -12.66 6.35
N ASP A 103 -4.98 -12.32 5.19
CA ASP A 103 -4.78 -13.02 3.93
C ASP A 103 -3.42 -12.78 3.26
N ALA A 104 -2.72 -11.69 3.61
CA ALA A 104 -1.56 -11.24 2.86
C ALA A 104 -0.33 -12.18 2.99
N PRO A 105 0.17 -12.55 4.19
CA PRO A 105 1.36 -13.40 4.31
C PRO A 105 1.20 -14.75 3.61
N GLY A 106 0.06 -15.42 3.83
CA GLY A 106 -0.23 -16.71 3.21
C GLY A 106 -0.31 -16.63 1.69
N ALA A 107 -0.93 -15.58 1.16
CA ALA A 107 -1.01 -15.35 -0.28
C ALA A 107 0.36 -15.06 -0.91
N MET A 108 1.19 -14.22 -0.27
CA MET A 108 2.54 -13.93 -0.74
C MET A 108 3.41 -15.19 -0.80
N LEU A 109 3.35 -16.04 0.24
CA LEU A 109 4.07 -17.32 0.28
C LEU A 109 3.62 -18.31 -0.80
N TYR A 110 2.36 -18.25 -1.22
CA TYR A 110 1.85 -19.06 -2.33
C TYR A 110 2.27 -18.47 -3.68
N LEU A 111 2.00 -17.19 -3.92
CA LEU A 111 2.18 -16.54 -5.22
C LEU A 111 3.64 -16.47 -5.64
N ARG A 112 4.59 -16.36 -4.70
CA ARG A 112 6.04 -16.39 -5.00
C ARG A 112 6.53 -17.67 -5.68
N LYS A 113 5.73 -18.74 -5.67
CA LYS A 113 6.04 -20.00 -6.36
C LYS A 113 5.82 -19.91 -7.87
N PHE A 114 5.05 -18.93 -8.32
CA PHE A 114 4.58 -18.80 -9.70
C PHE A 114 5.01 -17.47 -10.33
N TYR A 115 5.13 -16.43 -9.52
CA TYR A 115 5.45 -15.08 -9.97
C TYR A 115 6.71 -14.56 -9.29
N ARG A 116 7.43 -13.68 -10.00
CA ARG A 116 8.30 -12.72 -9.33
C ARG A 116 7.44 -11.71 -8.58
N LEU A 117 7.57 -11.64 -7.27
CA LEU A 117 6.84 -10.66 -6.46
C LEU A 117 7.69 -9.41 -6.31
N LEU A 118 7.11 -8.27 -6.64
CA LEU A 118 7.66 -6.95 -6.39
C LEU A 118 6.63 -6.19 -5.55
N VAL A 119 7.06 -5.60 -4.44
CA VAL A 119 6.21 -4.78 -3.59
C VAL A 119 6.72 -3.37 -3.63
N TYR A 120 5.86 -2.39 -3.92
CA TYR A 120 6.27 -0.98 -3.88
C TYR A 120 5.64 -0.30 -2.67
N ALA A 121 6.48 0.30 -1.83
CA ALA A 121 6.10 0.84 -0.53
C ALA A 121 6.97 2.04 -0.15
N ASP A 122 6.34 3.07 0.41
CA ASP A 122 7.07 4.12 1.12
C ASP A 122 7.44 3.60 2.50
N ARG A 123 8.72 3.37 2.76
CA ARG A 123 9.23 2.93 4.07
C ARG A 123 10.62 3.50 4.30
N ASP A 124 10.91 3.86 5.54
CA ASP A 124 12.28 4.20 5.91
C ASP A 124 13.17 2.96 5.91
N LEU A 125 14.48 3.16 5.69
CA LEU A 125 15.45 2.07 5.55
C LEU A 125 15.40 1.05 6.70
N GLN A 126 15.23 1.54 7.92
CA GLN A 126 15.18 0.70 9.14
C GLN A 126 13.93 -0.21 9.21
N ASP A 127 12.82 0.18 8.59
CA ASP A 127 11.54 -0.53 8.69
C ASP A 127 11.37 -1.60 7.60
N ARG A 128 12.14 -1.48 6.52
CA ARG A 128 12.06 -2.34 5.33
C ARG A 128 12.33 -3.81 5.67
N GLY A 129 13.35 -4.09 6.47
CA GLY A 129 13.71 -5.46 6.85
C GLY A 129 12.58 -6.18 7.58
N ILE A 130 11.96 -5.51 8.55
CA ILE A 130 10.83 -6.05 9.32
C ILE A 130 9.63 -6.33 8.40
N LEU A 131 9.32 -5.41 7.48
CA LEU A 131 8.23 -5.61 6.53
C LEU A 131 8.49 -6.79 5.60
N CYS A 132 9.71 -6.92 5.06
CA CYS A 132 10.09 -8.03 4.20
C CYS A 132 9.98 -9.38 4.92
N GLU A 133 10.48 -9.47 6.16
CA GLU A 133 10.37 -10.67 6.99
C GLU A 133 8.90 -11.08 7.20
N ARG A 134 8.04 -10.13 7.58
CA ARG A 134 6.61 -10.39 7.80
C ARG A 134 5.86 -10.85 6.54
N LEU A 135 6.34 -10.47 5.35
CA LEU A 135 5.75 -10.82 4.06
C LEU A 135 6.43 -12.02 3.37
N GLY A 136 7.54 -12.51 3.91
CA GLY A 136 8.35 -13.55 3.26
C GLY A 136 8.95 -13.09 1.92
N LEU A 137 9.34 -11.81 1.84
CA LEU A 137 9.92 -11.16 0.67
C LEU A 137 11.45 -11.06 0.79
N GLU A 138 12.12 -11.14 -0.35
CA GLU A 138 13.53 -10.77 -0.43
C GLU A 138 13.68 -9.23 -0.35
N PRO A 139 14.73 -8.70 0.31
CA PRO A 139 14.93 -7.24 0.45
C PRO A 139 14.92 -6.47 -0.87
N ASP A 140 15.48 -7.05 -1.94
CA ASP A 140 15.56 -6.44 -3.28
C ASP A 140 14.21 -6.42 -4.01
N SER A 141 13.21 -7.14 -3.50
CA SER A 141 11.85 -7.15 -4.04
C SER A 141 10.97 -6.02 -3.49
N LEU A 142 11.44 -5.29 -2.48
CA LEU A 142 10.76 -4.12 -1.95
C LEU A 142 11.27 -2.86 -2.65
N LEU A 143 10.43 -2.17 -3.38
CA LEU A 143 10.77 -1.00 -4.20
C LEU A 143 10.30 0.28 -3.49
N SER A 144 11.05 1.36 -3.65
CA SER A 144 10.65 2.70 -3.17
C SER A 144 9.74 3.38 -4.19
N ARG A 145 8.79 4.21 -3.75
CA ARG A 145 7.83 4.89 -4.65
C ARG A 145 8.35 6.22 -5.22
N ALA A 146 9.61 6.57 -5.01
CA ALA A 146 10.20 7.80 -5.55
C ALA A 146 10.11 7.87 -7.08
N THR A 147 10.15 6.71 -7.75
CA THR A 147 9.82 6.55 -9.17
C THR A 147 8.88 5.34 -9.30
N HIS A 148 7.79 5.45 -10.06
CA HIS A 148 6.92 4.30 -10.27
C HIS A 148 7.71 3.22 -11.03
N PRO A 149 7.88 2.00 -10.48
CA PRO A 149 8.85 1.04 -11.02
C PRO A 149 8.60 0.63 -12.47
N LEU A 150 7.35 0.72 -12.94
CA LEU A 150 7.00 0.37 -14.32
C LEU A 150 7.29 1.48 -15.33
N ASP A 151 7.62 2.69 -14.87
CA ASP A 151 8.02 3.81 -15.72
C ASP A 151 9.54 3.79 -15.99
N ASP A 152 10.30 3.04 -15.19
CA ASP A 152 11.75 2.86 -15.36
C ASP A 152 12.04 1.67 -16.29
N THR A 153 12.03 1.94 -17.60
CA THR A 153 12.32 0.92 -18.62
C THR A 153 13.74 0.34 -18.52
N GLN A 154 14.70 1.10 -17.98
CA GLN A 154 16.07 0.62 -17.83
C GLN A 154 16.14 -0.42 -16.71
N TRP A 155 15.56 -0.10 -15.54
CA TRP A 155 15.49 -1.02 -14.42
C TRP A 155 14.73 -2.30 -14.80
N LEU A 156 13.60 -2.18 -15.49
CA LEU A 156 12.84 -3.32 -16.01
C LEU A 156 13.69 -4.24 -16.90
N ALA A 157 14.50 -3.67 -17.79
CA ALA A 157 15.41 -4.44 -18.64
C ALA A 157 16.53 -5.12 -17.82
N GLU A 158 17.10 -4.45 -16.82
CA GLU A 158 18.11 -5.01 -15.92
C GLU A 158 17.59 -6.24 -15.15
N ILE A 159 16.29 -6.25 -14.87
CA ILE A 159 15.64 -7.34 -14.14
C ILE A 159 14.95 -8.37 -15.04
N ASP A 160 15.13 -8.32 -16.37
CA ASP A 160 14.47 -9.20 -17.36
C ASP A 160 12.93 -9.22 -17.21
N LEU A 161 12.32 -8.05 -17.09
CA LEU A 161 10.87 -7.90 -16.97
C LEU A 161 10.32 -6.92 -18.02
N ASP A 162 9.21 -7.28 -18.66
CA ASP A 162 8.43 -6.39 -19.52
C ASP A 162 7.16 -5.94 -18.77
N THR A 163 6.75 -4.68 -18.97
CA THR A 163 5.49 -4.16 -18.43
C THR A 163 4.29 -5.01 -18.85
N ARG A 164 4.30 -5.57 -20.07
CA ARG A 164 3.25 -6.46 -20.60
C ARG A 164 3.12 -7.76 -19.80
N ASP A 165 4.22 -8.24 -19.25
CA ASP A 165 4.26 -9.48 -18.47
C ASP A 165 3.98 -9.24 -16.98
N THR A 166 3.62 -8.02 -16.61
CA THR A 166 3.42 -7.61 -15.22
C THR A 166 1.95 -7.29 -14.95
N LEU A 167 1.44 -7.85 -13.84
CA LEU A 167 0.14 -7.50 -13.29
C LEU A 167 0.33 -6.56 -12.10
N LEU A 168 -0.21 -5.35 -12.19
CA LEU A 168 -0.30 -4.42 -11.06
C LEU A 168 -1.45 -4.84 -10.15
N VAL A 169 -1.15 -5.12 -8.88
CA VAL A 169 -2.12 -5.43 -7.83
C VAL A 169 -2.21 -4.20 -6.92
N SER A 170 -3.33 -3.49 -7.02
CA SER A 170 -3.53 -2.20 -6.36
C SER A 170 -4.94 -2.06 -5.78
N ARG A 171 -5.20 -0.94 -5.10
CA ARG A 171 -6.55 -0.56 -4.67
C ARG A 171 -7.13 0.51 -5.60
N PRO A 172 -8.46 0.67 -5.65
CA PRO A 172 -9.05 1.82 -6.32
C PRO A 172 -8.68 3.16 -5.62
N PRO A 173 -8.57 4.26 -6.37
CA PRO A 173 -8.46 4.32 -7.82
C PRO A 173 -7.02 4.01 -8.27
N ALA A 174 -6.88 3.05 -9.19
CA ALA A 174 -5.61 2.78 -9.89
C ALA A 174 -5.91 2.49 -11.37
N SER A 175 -4.93 2.74 -12.22
CA SER A 175 -5.02 2.52 -13.67
C SER A 175 -3.96 1.52 -14.11
N ALA A 176 -4.23 0.79 -15.18
CA ALA A 176 -3.29 -0.16 -15.73
C ALA A 176 -2.01 0.56 -16.19
N PRO A 177 -0.81 0.01 -15.88
CA PRO A 177 0.45 0.61 -16.29
C PRO A 177 0.72 0.31 -17.76
N GLY A 178 0.37 1.23 -18.65
CA GLY A 178 0.63 1.08 -20.09
C GLY A 178 -0.05 -0.16 -20.69
N LEU A 179 0.76 -1.18 -21.02
CA LEU A 179 0.30 -2.45 -21.61
C LEU A 179 0.23 -3.61 -20.58
N GLY A 180 0.54 -3.35 -19.31
CA GLY A 180 0.42 -4.34 -18.25
C GLY A 180 -1.01 -4.56 -17.79
N GLY A 181 -1.22 -5.61 -16.99
CA GLY A 181 -2.51 -5.92 -16.40
C GLY A 181 -2.81 -5.10 -15.15
N LEU A 182 -4.09 -5.01 -14.80
CA LEU A 182 -4.54 -4.44 -13.52
C LEU A 182 -5.44 -5.42 -12.75
N CYS A 183 -5.10 -5.61 -11.48
CA CYS A 183 -5.90 -6.29 -10.48
C CYS A 183 -6.24 -5.31 -9.34
N LEU A 184 -7.54 -5.07 -9.13
CA LEU A 184 -8.01 -4.20 -8.06
C LEU A 184 -8.50 -5.02 -6.87
N ILE A 185 -7.88 -4.81 -5.71
CA ILE A 185 -8.36 -5.32 -4.42
C ILE A 185 -9.33 -4.31 -3.81
N ARG A 186 -10.57 -4.73 -3.64
CA ARG A 186 -11.69 -3.93 -3.11
C ARG A 186 -12.08 -4.48 -1.76
N ARG A 187 -11.31 -4.14 -0.71
CA ARG A 187 -11.54 -4.67 0.64
C ARG A 187 -12.82 -4.13 1.30
N ARG A 188 -13.32 -2.95 0.89
CA ARG A 188 -14.53 -2.34 1.48
C ARG A 188 -15.79 -2.73 0.70
N ARG A 189 -16.89 -3.00 1.42
CA ARG A 189 -18.18 -3.35 0.80
C ARG A 189 -18.73 -2.26 -0.13
N GLU A 190 -18.51 -1.00 0.20
CA GLU A 190 -18.96 0.14 -0.61
C GLU A 190 -18.27 0.17 -1.97
N GLN A 191 -16.99 -0.22 -2.00
CA GLN A 191 -16.23 -0.29 -3.24
C GLN A 191 -16.90 -1.27 -4.20
N HIS A 192 -17.50 -2.38 -3.72
CA HIS A 192 -18.17 -3.41 -4.54
C HIS A 192 -19.36 -2.90 -5.36
N ARG A 193 -19.93 -1.74 -5.00
CA ARG A 193 -21.09 -1.15 -5.71
C ARG A 193 -20.71 -0.47 -7.03
N GLN A 194 -19.44 -0.14 -7.21
CA GLN A 194 -18.94 0.51 -8.43
C GLN A 194 -18.60 -0.53 -9.51
N PRO A 195 -18.74 -0.22 -10.81
CA PRO A 195 -18.26 -1.10 -11.86
C PRO A 195 -16.74 -1.28 -11.77
N CYS A 196 -16.25 -2.50 -11.99
CA CYS A 196 -14.82 -2.78 -12.04
C CYS A 196 -14.24 -2.34 -13.39
N THR A 197 -13.19 -1.52 -13.37
CA THR A 197 -12.50 -1.05 -14.58
C THR A 197 -11.20 -1.81 -14.89
N ALA A 198 -10.89 -2.84 -14.11
CA ALA A 198 -9.66 -3.62 -14.18
C ALA A 198 -9.88 -5.01 -14.80
N ASP A 199 -8.80 -5.66 -15.23
CA ASP A 199 -8.84 -7.04 -15.74
C ASP A 199 -9.34 -8.02 -14.68
N ILE A 200 -8.96 -7.76 -13.43
CA ILE A 200 -9.32 -8.58 -12.28
C ILE A 200 -9.83 -7.67 -11.15
N CYS A 201 -10.97 -8.04 -10.56
CA CYS A 201 -11.44 -7.45 -9.32
C CYS A 201 -11.67 -8.54 -8.27
N ILE A 202 -11.10 -8.33 -7.10
CA ILE A 202 -11.10 -9.27 -5.98
C ILE A 202 -11.27 -8.51 -4.66
N SER A 203 -11.57 -9.21 -3.57
CA SER A 203 -11.77 -8.58 -2.24
C SER A 203 -10.58 -8.76 -1.30
N SER A 204 -9.65 -9.67 -1.62
CA SER A 204 -8.49 -10.00 -0.79
C SER A 204 -7.36 -10.64 -1.61
N MET A 205 -6.16 -10.75 -1.05
CA MET A 205 -5.07 -11.53 -1.66
C MET A 205 -5.39 -13.04 -1.69
N ALA A 206 -6.19 -13.53 -0.75
CA ALA A 206 -6.65 -14.92 -0.78
C ALA A 206 -7.55 -15.20 -2.01
N ASP A 207 -8.36 -14.24 -2.43
CA ASP A 207 -9.14 -14.36 -3.67
C ASP A 207 -8.23 -14.41 -4.90
N LEU A 208 -7.13 -13.65 -4.92
CA LEU A 208 -6.14 -13.71 -6.00
C LEU A 208 -5.56 -15.12 -6.12
N VAL A 209 -5.20 -15.70 -4.97
CA VAL A 209 -4.73 -17.10 -4.90
C VAL A 209 -5.78 -18.07 -5.41
N ALA A 210 -7.04 -17.93 -4.99
CA ALA A 210 -8.12 -18.79 -5.43
C ALA A 210 -8.34 -18.71 -6.95
N GLN A 211 -8.33 -17.50 -7.52
CA GLN A 211 -8.44 -17.30 -8.97
C GLN A 211 -7.25 -17.87 -9.74
N HIS A 212 -6.03 -17.74 -9.19
CA HIS A 212 -4.84 -18.35 -9.77
C HIS A 212 -4.96 -19.87 -9.80
N GLN A 213 -5.34 -20.50 -8.68
CA GLN A 213 -5.56 -21.94 -8.59
C GLN A 213 -6.62 -22.44 -9.57
N LEU A 214 -7.69 -21.67 -9.78
CA LEU A 214 -8.72 -22.00 -10.78
C LEU A 214 -8.19 -21.89 -12.21
N SER A 215 -7.32 -20.91 -12.48
CA SER A 215 -6.70 -20.71 -13.80
C SER A 215 -5.74 -21.84 -14.15
N LEU A 216 -5.03 -22.41 -13.17
CA LEU A 216 -4.14 -23.57 -13.37
C LEU A 216 -4.87 -24.89 -13.70
N ARG A 217 -6.17 -24.97 -13.41
CA ARG A 217 -6.98 -26.20 -13.63
C ARG A 217 -7.65 -26.23 -15.01
N ARG A 218 -7.58 -25.16 -15.76
CA ARG A 218 -8.16 -25.02 -17.10
C ARG A 218 -7.10 -25.36 -18.15
#